data_AF-A0A257LH26-F1
#
_entry.id   AF-A0A257LH26-F1
#
_cell.length_a   1.000
_cell.length_b   1.000
_cell.length_c   1.000
_cell.angle_alpha   90.00
_cell.angle_beta   90.00
_cell.angle_gamma   90.00
#
_symmetry.space_group_name_H-M   'P 1'
#
loop_
_entity.id
_entity.type
_entity.pdbx_description
1 polymer ?
#
loop_
_entity_poly.entity_id
_entity_poly.type
_entity_poly.pdbx_seq_one_letter_code
_entity_poly.pdbx_strand_id
1 'polypeptide(L)'
;AAQVVAPGADSPRFDSEALWALLQPRQSWAGTQVLVVRGEGGRDWLADTLRQHGAQAHFVEAYRRTAPVLDEGARALVAQVLAQPQAWCWLLSSSEAAGHLPPLLPQADWRGATALATHPRIAEAAQRVGFGRVLTVPPSPEAVAQALRGLA
;
A
#
# COMPACT_ATOMS: atom_id res chain seq x y z
N ALA A 1 23.00 -9.42 19.75
CA ALA A 1 22.01 -8.34 19.56
C ALA A 1 20.98 -8.79 18.53
N ALA A 2 19.71 -8.36 18.64
CA ALA A 2 18.70 -8.65 17.63
C ALA A 2 19.13 -8.04 16.28
N GLN A 3 19.18 -8.87 15.24
CA GLN A 3 19.63 -8.47 13.90
C GLN A 3 18.54 -7.71 13.10
N VAL A 4 17.32 -7.66 13.63
CA VAL A 4 16.17 -6.97 13.03
C VAL A 4 15.67 -5.89 13.97
N VAL A 5 15.52 -4.67 13.44
CA VAL A 5 14.97 -3.50 14.14
C VAL A 5 13.76 -3.04 13.36
N ALA A 6 12.63 -2.89 14.05
CA ALA A 6 11.40 -2.35 13.49
C ALA A 6 10.65 -1.57 14.58
N PRO A 7 9.77 -0.61 14.20
CA PRO A 7 8.77 -0.09 15.11
C PRO A 7 7.98 -1.23 15.77
N GLY A 8 7.67 -1.09 17.06
CA GLY A 8 6.88 -2.10 17.79
C GLY A 8 5.47 -2.25 17.21
N ALA A 9 4.80 -3.36 17.53
CA ALA A 9 3.43 -3.62 17.06
C ALA A 9 2.44 -2.52 17.47
N ASP A 10 2.66 -1.91 18.64
CA ASP A 10 1.84 -0.82 19.18
C ASP A 10 2.31 0.57 18.71
N SER A 11 3.27 0.63 17.78
CA SER A 11 3.77 1.91 17.28
C SER A 11 2.67 2.65 16.53
N PRO A 12 2.39 3.93 16.86
CA PRO A 12 1.37 4.71 16.17
C PRO A 12 1.76 5.04 14.72
N ARG A 13 3.05 4.87 14.37
CA ARG A 13 3.60 5.10 13.04
C ARG A 13 4.50 3.95 12.63
N PHE A 14 4.38 3.54 11.37
CA PHE A 14 5.20 2.52 10.76
C PHE A 14 5.83 3.08 9.48
N ASP A 15 6.64 4.13 9.65
CA ASP A 15 7.30 4.90 8.59
C ASP A 15 8.82 5.01 8.81
N SER A 16 9.49 5.69 7.88
CA SER A 16 10.94 5.87 7.90
C SER A 16 11.42 6.68 9.11
N GLU A 17 10.63 7.67 9.55
CA GLU A 17 10.91 8.49 10.73
C GLU A 17 10.88 7.67 12.01
N ALA A 18 9.84 6.85 12.19
CA ALA A 18 9.74 5.94 13.33
C ALA A 18 10.90 4.94 13.36
N LEU A 19 11.30 4.41 12.20
CA LEU A 19 12.48 3.54 12.11
C LEU A 19 13.77 4.29 12.44
N TRP A 20 13.97 5.51 11.93
CA TRP A 20 15.17 6.29 12.18
C TRP A 20 15.36 6.60 13.67
N ALA A 21 14.29 6.96 14.38
CA ALA A 21 14.35 7.21 15.83
C ALA A 21 14.89 6.00 16.62
N LEU A 22 14.63 4.78 16.13
CA LEU A 22 15.16 3.55 16.70
C LEU A 22 16.61 3.31 16.27
N LEU A 23 16.95 3.58 15.02
CA LEU A 23 18.29 3.33 14.48
C LEU A 23 19.35 4.32 14.98
N GLN A 24 19.01 5.61 15.08
CA GLN A 24 19.94 6.69 15.41
C GLN A 24 20.81 6.42 16.65
N PRO A 25 20.26 6.02 17.83
CA PRO A 25 21.07 5.84 19.04
C PRO A 25 21.88 4.52 19.07
N ARG A 26 21.70 3.61 18.10
CA ARG A 26 22.30 2.27 18.17
C ARG A 26 23.79 2.25 17.87
N GLN A 27 24.27 3.17 17.05
CA GLN A 27 25.68 3.25 16.66
C GLN A 27 26.02 4.63 16.05
N SER A 28 27.31 4.88 15.88
CA SER A 28 27.77 5.93 14.97
C SER A 28 27.55 5.47 13.52
N TRP A 29 27.04 6.38 12.68
CA TRP A 29 26.74 6.12 11.28
C TRP A 29 27.85 6.61 10.33
N ALA A 30 28.84 7.34 10.86
CA ALA A 30 29.94 7.89 10.06
C ALA A 30 30.77 6.76 9.42
N GLY A 31 30.87 6.77 8.09
CA GLY A 31 31.58 5.77 7.30
C GLY A 31 30.87 4.42 7.17
N THR A 32 29.69 4.24 7.77
CA THR A 32 28.93 2.99 7.69
C THR A 32 28.34 2.82 6.30
N GLN A 33 28.53 1.65 5.67
CA GLN A 33 27.85 1.31 4.43
C GLN A 33 26.44 0.78 4.73
N VAL A 34 25.44 1.36 4.08
CA VAL A 34 24.04 0.98 4.27
C VAL A 34 23.38 0.70 2.92
N LEU A 35 22.72 -0.45 2.81
CA LEU A 35 21.86 -0.75 1.67
C LEU A 35 20.40 -0.52 2.06
N VAL A 36 19.72 0.36 1.32
CA VAL A 36 18.28 0.56 1.43
C VAL A 36 17.62 -0.21 0.29
N VAL A 37 17.11 -1.40 0.64
CA VAL A 37 16.39 -2.28 -0.27
C VAL A 37 14.94 -1.81 -0.36
N ARG A 38 14.48 -1.46 -1.56
CA ARG A 38 13.19 -0.80 -1.80
C ARG A 38 12.59 -1.20 -3.14
N GLY A 39 11.35 -0.76 -3.37
CA GLY A 39 10.82 -0.69 -4.73
C GLY A 39 11.43 0.47 -5.50
N GLU A 40 11.36 0.40 -6.81
CA GLU A 40 11.78 1.48 -7.71
C GLU A 40 11.08 2.80 -7.34
N GLY A 41 11.89 3.85 -7.22
CA GLY A 41 11.42 5.17 -6.77
C GLY A 41 10.83 5.17 -5.36
N GLY A 42 10.07 6.22 -5.01
CA GLY A 42 9.50 6.47 -3.68
C GLY A 42 10.25 7.53 -2.88
N ARG A 43 10.08 7.57 -1.55
CA ARG A 43 10.70 8.60 -0.70
C ARG A 43 12.14 8.26 -0.30
N ASP A 44 13.06 9.20 -0.51
CA ASP A 44 14.50 9.01 -0.24
C ASP A 44 14.93 9.38 1.18
N TRP A 45 13.99 9.89 1.98
CA TRP A 45 14.22 10.51 3.28
C TRP A 45 15.12 9.70 4.22
N LEU A 46 14.93 8.37 4.33
CA LEU A 46 15.77 7.55 5.22
C LEU A 46 17.23 7.51 4.76
N ALA A 47 17.47 7.31 3.46
CA ALA A 47 18.82 7.28 2.92
C ALA A 47 19.50 8.64 3.02
N ASP A 48 18.76 9.73 2.78
CA ASP A 48 19.28 11.09 2.94
C ASP A 48 19.61 11.38 4.40
N THR A 49 18.76 10.96 5.33
CA THR A 49 18.99 11.10 6.77
C THR A 49 20.24 10.32 7.20
N LEU A 50 20.42 9.09 6.72
CA LEU A 50 21.62 8.28 6.96
C LEU A 50 22.88 8.98 6.42
N ARG A 51 22.83 9.52 5.19
CA ARG A 51 23.94 10.29 4.59
C ARG A 51 24.27 11.54 5.38
N GLN A 52 23.27 12.26 5.88
CA GLN A 52 23.45 13.43 6.74
C GLN A 52 24.17 13.08 8.06
N HIS A 53 24.05 11.83 8.52
CA HIS A 53 24.77 11.30 9.69
C HIS A 53 26.10 10.60 9.32
N GLY A 54 26.59 10.81 8.09
CA GLY A 54 27.89 10.34 7.63
C GLY A 54 27.91 8.91 7.06
N ALA A 55 26.76 8.26 6.90
CA ALA A 55 26.70 6.94 6.28
C ALA A 55 26.84 7.02 4.76
N GLN A 56 27.31 5.93 4.16
CA GLN A 56 27.30 5.68 2.73
C GLN A 56 26.06 4.84 2.39
N ALA A 57 24.93 5.51 2.18
CA ALA A 57 23.66 4.84 1.85
C ALA A 57 23.50 4.67 0.33
N HIS A 58 23.26 3.43 -0.10
CA HIS A 58 23.00 3.05 -1.49
C HIS A 58 21.61 2.42 -1.61
N PHE A 59 20.96 2.62 -2.76
CA PHE A 59 19.68 1.96 -3.04
C PHE A 59 19.88 0.64 -3.77
N VAL A 60 19.05 -0.33 -3.40
CA VAL A 60 18.82 -1.54 -4.18
C VAL A 60 17.34 -1.57 -4.53
N GLU A 61 17.03 -1.26 -5.79
CA GLU A 61 15.67 -1.32 -6.31
C GLU A 61 15.34 -2.78 -6.66
N ALA A 62 14.80 -3.49 -5.69
CA ALA A 62 14.57 -4.93 -5.76
C ALA A 62 13.31 -5.29 -6.58
N TYR A 63 12.40 -4.34 -6.77
CA TYR A 63 11.17 -4.56 -7.54
C TYR A 63 10.64 -3.26 -8.13
N ARG A 64 9.81 -3.36 -9.17
CA ARG A 64 9.03 -2.25 -9.73
C ARG A 64 7.54 -2.56 -9.59
N ARG A 65 6.74 -1.54 -9.31
CA ARG A 65 5.28 -1.65 -9.37
C ARG A 65 4.81 -1.39 -10.79
N THR A 66 3.99 -2.29 -11.32
CA THR A 66 3.46 -2.20 -12.68
C THR A 66 1.99 -2.56 -12.66
N ALA A 67 1.27 -2.14 -13.71
CA ALA A 67 -0.11 -2.58 -13.90
C ALA A 67 -0.14 -4.12 -13.97
N PRO A 68 -1.06 -4.79 -13.26
CA PRO A 68 -1.16 -6.25 -13.30
C PRO A 68 -1.56 -6.72 -14.71
N VAL A 69 -1.03 -7.86 -15.11
CA VAL A 69 -1.49 -8.58 -16.30
C VAL A 69 -2.51 -9.61 -15.85
N LEU A 70 -3.77 -9.43 -16.21
CA LEU A 70 -4.82 -10.38 -15.87
C LEU A 70 -4.69 -11.60 -16.77
N ASP A 71 -4.53 -12.80 -16.20
CA ASP A 71 -4.65 -14.05 -16.92
C ASP A 71 -6.13 -14.38 -17.20
N GLU A 72 -6.40 -15.53 -17.83
CA GLU A 72 -7.76 -15.91 -18.19
C GLU A 72 -8.68 -16.11 -16.98
N GLY A 73 -8.17 -16.72 -15.91
CA GLY A 73 -8.92 -16.93 -14.68
C GLY A 73 -9.26 -15.61 -14.00
N ALA A 74 -8.30 -14.69 -13.91
CA ALA A 74 -8.49 -13.36 -13.35
C ALA A 74 -9.50 -12.55 -14.18
N ARG A 75 -9.43 -12.61 -15.52
CA ARG A 75 -10.42 -11.96 -16.40
C ARG A 75 -11.83 -12.52 -16.18
N ALA A 76 -11.97 -13.84 -16.08
CA ALA A 76 -13.26 -14.47 -15.81
C ALA A 76 -13.82 -14.07 -14.44
N LEU A 77 -12.98 -14.03 -13.40
CA LEU A 77 -13.38 -13.60 -12.06
C LEU A 77 -13.85 -12.14 -12.08
N VAL A 78 -13.08 -11.23 -12.70
CA VAL A 78 -13.48 -9.82 -12.79
C VAL A 78 -14.80 -9.69 -13.56
N ALA A 79 -15.01 -10.43 -14.63
CA ALA A 79 -16.28 -10.42 -15.36
C ALA A 79 -17.47 -10.84 -14.46
N GLN A 80 -17.30 -11.87 -13.62
CA GLN A 80 -18.31 -12.28 -12.64
C GLN A 80 -18.58 -11.20 -11.60
N VAL A 81 -17.52 -10.56 -11.08
CA VAL A 81 -17.61 -9.46 -10.12
C VAL A 81 -18.39 -8.29 -10.71
N LEU A 82 -18.08 -7.90 -11.94
CA LEU A 82 -18.74 -6.78 -12.64
C LEU A 82 -20.19 -7.10 -13.04
N ALA A 83 -20.52 -8.37 -13.30
CA ALA A 83 -21.89 -8.79 -13.61
C ALA A 83 -22.82 -8.74 -12.38
N GLN A 84 -22.28 -8.90 -11.18
CA GLN A 84 -23.05 -8.92 -9.93
C GLN A 84 -22.40 -8.03 -8.85
N PRO A 85 -22.24 -6.71 -9.09
CA PRO A 85 -21.37 -5.86 -8.27
C PRO A 85 -21.82 -5.74 -6.80
N GLN A 86 -23.08 -6.04 -6.49
CA GLN A 86 -23.60 -6.07 -5.12
C GLN A 86 -23.27 -7.35 -4.34
N ALA A 87 -22.93 -8.45 -5.03
CA ALA A 87 -22.50 -9.70 -4.40
C ALA A 87 -21.03 -9.66 -3.97
N TRP A 88 -20.30 -8.60 -4.32
CA TRP A 88 -18.86 -8.50 -4.13
C TRP A 88 -18.48 -7.19 -3.46
N CYS A 89 -17.32 -7.20 -2.81
CA CYS A 89 -16.72 -6.03 -2.22
C CYS A 89 -15.24 -5.96 -2.63
N TRP A 90 -14.81 -4.78 -3.07
CA TRP A 90 -13.41 -4.52 -3.42
C TRP A 90 -12.66 -4.06 -2.18
N LEU A 91 -11.51 -4.65 -1.89
CA LEU A 91 -10.58 -4.14 -0.88
C LEU A 91 -9.41 -3.43 -1.56
N LEU A 92 -9.27 -2.13 -1.31
CA LEU A 92 -8.22 -1.29 -1.87
C LEU A 92 -7.28 -0.84 -0.75
N SER A 93 -6.03 -1.30 -0.82
CA SER A 93 -4.95 -0.93 0.09
C SER A 93 -3.91 0.02 -0.53
N SER A 94 -4.12 0.43 -1.79
CA SER A 94 -3.24 1.35 -2.51
C SER A 94 -4.03 2.22 -3.50
N SER A 95 -3.76 3.53 -3.49
CA SER A 95 -4.30 4.45 -4.51
C SER A 95 -3.78 4.12 -5.91
N GLU A 96 -2.57 3.55 -6.00
CA GLU A 96 -1.97 3.08 -7.25
C GLU A 96 -2.75 1.91 -7.84
N ALA A 97 -3.16 0.95 -6.99
CA ALA A 97 -4.00 -0.17 -7.42
C ALA A 97 -5.36 0.31 -7.94
N ALA A 98 -6.00 1.26 -7.24
CA ALA A 98 -7.24 1.89 -7.73
C ALA A 98 -7.02 2.57 -9.09
N GLY A 99 -5.88 3.27 -9.27
CA GLY A 99 -5.53 3.94 -10.52
C GLY A 99 -5.29 2.99 -11.71
N HIS A 100 -4.97 1.72 -11.47
CA HIS A 100 -4.84 0.74 -12.53
C HIS A 100 -6.20 0.20 -13.03
N LEU A 101 -7.29 0.35 -12.28
CA LEU A 101 -8.58 -0.23 -12.66
C LEU A 101 -9.15 0.34 -13.98
N PRO A 102 -9.20 1.66 -14.21
CA PRO A 102 -9.72 2.21 -15.46
C PRO A 102 -9.00 1.73 -16.73
N PRO A 103 -7.65 1.74 -16.84
CA PRO A 103 -7.00 1.22 -18.03
C PRO A 103 -7.10 -0.30 -18.18
N LEU A 104 -7.20 -1.05 -17.07
CA LEU A 104 -7.36 -2.51 -17.12
C LEU A 104 -8.78 -2.93 -17.54
N LEU A 105 -9.79 -2.17 -17.13
CA LEU A 105 -11.19 -2.50 -17.26
C LEU A 105 -11.97 -1.30 -17.83
N PRO A 106 -11.67 -0.87 -19.07
CA PRO A 106 -12.19 0.38 -19.63
C PRO A 106 -13.71 0.39 -19.81
N GLN A 107 -14.34 -0.79 -19.86
CA GLN A 107 -15.79 -0.95 -20.03
C GLN A 107 -16.53 -1.24 -18.71
N ALA A 108 -15.84 -1.24 -17.57
CA ALA A 108 -16.46 -1.52 -16.28
C ALA A 108 -17.33 -0.34 -15.81
N ASP A 109 -18.54 -0.65 -15.34
CA ASP A 109 -19.39 0.30 -14.63
C ASP A 109 -19.20 0.16 -13.11
N TRP A 110 -18.51 1.13 -12.52
CA TRP A 110 -18.17 1.13 -11.09
C TRP A 110 -19.30 1.64 -10.19
N ARG A 111 -20.38 2.21 -10.75
CA ARG A 111 -21.46 2.83 -9.97
C ARG A 111 -22.19 1.85 -9.04
N GLY A 112 -22.24 0.57 -9.41
CA GLY A 112 -22.83 -0.47 -8.57
C GLY A 112 -21.87 -1.10 -7.55
N ALA A 113 -20.57 -0.81 -7.65
CA ALA A 113 -19.53 -1.46 -6.88
C ALA A 113 -19.32 -0.80 -5.51
N THR A 114 -18.99 -1.63 -4.51
CA THR A 114 -18.58 -1.18 -3.17
C THR A 114 -17.08 -1.43 -2.96
N ALA A 115 -16.37 -0.43 -2.43
CA ALA A 115 -14.98 -0.53 -2.02
C ALA A 115 -14.78 -0.25 -0.53
N LEU A 116 -13.97 -1.07 0.12
CA LEU A 116 -13.30 -0.76 1.38
C LEU A 116 -11.91 -0.20 1.06
N ALA A 117 -11.57 0.95 1.62
CA ALA A 117 -10.29 1.63 1.41
C ALA A 117 -9.55 1.78 2.74
N THR A 118 -8.30 1.34 2.82
CA THR A 118 -7.57 1.32 4.11
C THR A 118 -7.00 2.67 4.56
N HIS A 119 -7.23 3.72 3.76
CA HIS A 119 -6.75 5.08 4.03
C HIS A 119 -7.59 6.11 3.25
N PRO A 120 -7.80 7.34 3.77
CA PRO A 120 -8.58 8.38 3.09
C PRO A 120 -8.16 8.66 1.64
N ARG A 121 -6.85 8.80 1.38
CA ARG A 121 -6.31 8.96 0.01
C ARG A 121 -6.64 7.82 -0.95
N ILE A 122 -6.87 6.61 -0.44
CA ILE A 122 -7.28 5.46 -1.26
C ILE A 122 -8.77 5.57 -1.54
N ALA A 123 -9.57 5.98 -0.56
CA ALA A 123 -10.99 6.23 -0.74
C ALA A 123 -11.23 7.31 -1.81
N GLU A 124 -10.48 8.40 -1.76
CA GLU A 124 -10.49 9.46 -2.79
C GLU A 124 -10.13 8.92 -4.18
N ALA A 125 -9.15 8.01 -4.27
CA ALA A 125 -8.79 7.37 -5.53
C ALA A 125 -9.91 6.47 -6.07
N ALA A 126 -10.56 5.68 -5.21
CA ALA A 126 -11.70 4.85 -5.58
C ALA A 126 -12.91 5.69 -6.01
N GLN A 127 -13.19 6.80 -5.32
CA GLN A 127 -14.23 7.74 -5.70
C GLN A 127 -13.97 8.35 -7.09
N ARG A 128 -12.71 8.71 -7.39
CA ARG A 128 -12.32 9.19 -8.74
C ARG A 128 -12.48 8.14 -9.83
N VAL A 129 -12.34 6.86 -9.50
CA VAL A 129 -12.64 5.75 -10.44
C VAL A 129 -14.15 5.63 -10.71
N GLY A 130 -15.00 6.10 -9.78
CA GLY A 130 -16.46 6.08 -9.92
C GLY A 130 -17.16 4.98 -9.12
N PHE A 131 -16.49 4.41 -8.09
CA PHE A 131 -17.13 3.47 -7.17
C PHE A 131 -18.36 4.10 -6.51
N GLY A 132 -19.51 3.41 -6.58
CA GLY A 132 -20.77 3.92 -6.04
C GLY A 132 -20.80 4.02 -4.52
N ARG A 133 -20.10 3.12 -3.82
CA ARG A 133 -19.95 3.16 -2.37
C ARG A 133 -18.50 2.94 -1.98
N VAL A 134 -17.95 3.85 -1.17
CA VAL A 134 -16.58 3.76 -0.67
C VAL A 134 -16.59 3.97 0.84
N LEU A 135 -16.04 3.00 1.59
CA LEU A 135 -15.90 3.06 3.05
C LEU A 135 -14.43 3.09 3.41
N THR A 136 -14.02 4.06 4.23
CA THR A 136 -12.65 4.07 4.78
C THR A 136 -12.61 3.19 6.02
N VAL A 137 -11.66 2.27 6.08
CA VAL A 137 -11.47 1.33 7.19
C VAL A 137 -10.03 1.36 7.68
N PRO A 138 -9.76 1.09 8.96
CA PRO A 138 -8.39 0.86 9.43
C PRO A 138 -7.69 -0.26 8.65
N PRO A 139 -6.36 -0.20 8.47
CA PRO A 139 -5.58 -1.21 7.75
C PRO A 139 -5.34 -2.48 8.57
N SER A 140 -6.34 -2.95 9.34
CA SER A 140 -6.24 -4.21 10.11
C SER A 140 -7.21 -5.27 9.56
N PRO A 141 -6.82 -6.56 9.56
CA PRO A 141 -7.70 -7.65 9.14
C PRO A 141 -9.04 -7.66 9.89
N GLU A 142 -9.03 -7.39 11.20
CA GLU A 142 -10.22 -7.38 12.04
C GLU A 142 -11.19 -6.27 11.63
N ALA A 143 -10.68 -5.06 11.38
CA ALA A 143 -11.50 -3.93 10.97
C ALA A 143 -12.08 -4.13 9.56
N VAL A 144 -11.29 -4.68 8.64
CA VAL A 144 -11.77 -5.04 7.30
C VAL A 144 -12.86 -6.10 7.38
N ALA A 145 -12.66 -7.16 8.17
CA ALA A 145 -13.66 -8.22 8.34
C ALA A 145 -14.95 -7.72 9.03
N GLN A 146 -14.82 -6.82 10.01
CA GLN A 146 -15.98 -6.19 10.66
C GLN A 146 -16.76 -5.32 9.67
N ALA A 147 -16.07 -4.49 8.88
CA ALA A 147 -16.71 -3.66 7.86
C ALA A 147 -17.41 -4.52 6.81
N LEU A 148 -16.78 -5.61 6.35
CA LEU A 148 -17.37 -6.53 5.38
C LEU A 148 -18.63 -7.20 5.93
N ARG A 149 -18.65 -7.64 7.19
CA ARG A 149 -19.84 -8.19 7.84
C ARG A 149 -21.00 -7.19 7.94
N GLY A 150 -20.71 -5.90 8.05
CA GLY A 150 -21.72 -4.84 8.05
C GLY A 150 -22.25 -4.47 6.67
N LEU A 151 -21.70 -5.06 5.59
CA LEU A 151 -22.18 -4.89 4.22
C LEU A 151 -23.15 -5.99 3.78
N ALA A 152 -23.10 -7.15 4.44
CA ALA A 152 -24.02 -8.28 4.23
C ALA A 152 -25.32 -8.09 5.00
#